data_AF-A0A415PUD4-F1
#
_entry.id   AF-A0A415PUD4-F1
#
_cell.length_a   1.000
_cell.length_b   1.000
_cell.length_c   1.000
_cell.angle_alpha   90.00
_cell.angle_beta   90.00
_cell.angle_gamma   90.00
#
_symmetry.space_group_name_H-M   'P 1'
#
loop_
_entity.id
_entity.type
_entity.pdbx_description
1 polymer ?
#
loop_
_entity_poly.entity_id
_entity_poly.type
_entity_poly.pdbx_seq_one_letter_code
_entity_poly.pdbx_strand_id
1 'polypeptide(L)' 'MNEYTYIIFDHNGRRLGKIEFGVRNSVPSAKEIKEAIKDGFPNGTTYKLLVPTSVCINQ' A
#
# COMPACT_ATOMS: atom_id res chain seq x y z
N MET A 1 -3.18 15.71 4.66
CA MET A 1 -2.09 14.76 4.95
C MET A 1 -2.74 13.40 5.17
N ASN A 2 -2.54 12.47 4.26
CA ASN A 2 -3.26 11.20 4.22
C ASN A 2 -2.31 10.06 4.58
N GLU A 3 -2.78 9.15 5.41
CA GLU A 3 -2.06 7.90 5.64
C GLU A 3 -2.31 6.97 4.44
N TYR A 4 -1.26 6.37 3.89
CA TYR A 4 -1.41 5.37 2.84
C TYR A 4 -0.94 4.02 3.35
N THR A 5 -1.89 3.12 3.55
CA THR A 5 -1.60 1.75 3.97
C THR A 5 -1.87 0.82 2.81
N TYR A 6 -0.94 -0.07 2.50
CA TYR A 6 -1.07 -1.07 1.43
C TYR A 6 -1.05 -2.46 2.03
N ILE A 7 -2.04 -3.27 1.71
CA ILE A 7 -2.06 -4.69 2.11
C ILE A 7 -1.40 -5.50 1.01
N ILE A 8 -0.41 -6.31 1.39
CA ILE A 8 0.36 -7.13 0.46
C ILE A 8 -0.20 -8.56 0.48
N PHE A 9 -0.40 -9.10 -0.72
CA PHE A 9 -0.88 -10.44 -0.94
C PHE A 9 0.15 -11.25 -1.72
N ASP A 10 0.24 -12.51 -1.34
CA ASP A 10 0.96 -13.54 -2.07
C ASP A 10 0.24 -13.90 -3.38
N HIS A 11 0.93 -14.62 -4.27
CA HIS A 11 0.34 -15.16 -5.50
C HIS A 11 -0.88 -16.08 -5.24
N ASN A 12 -0.97 -16.70 -4.06
CA ASN A 12 -2.12 -17.50 -3.63
C ASN A 12 -3.28 -16.67 -3.06
N GLY A 13 -3.20 -15.33 -3.05
CA GLY A 13 -4.21 -14.46 -2.43
C GLY A 13 -4.16 -14.45 -0.89
N ARG A 14 -3.14 -15.06 -0.28
CA ARG A 14 -2.92 -14.98 1.16
C ARG A 14 -2.35 -13.62 1.52
N ARG A 15 -2.92 -12.97 2.54
CA ARG A 15 -2.37 -11.72 3.09
C ARG A 15 -1.00 -12.03 3.71
N LEU A 16 0.05 -11.47 3.13
CA LEU A 16 1.41 -11.56 3.67
C LEU A 16 1.62 -10.53 4.78
N GLY A 17 1.06 -9.33 4.61
CA GLY A 17 1.23 -8.26 5.57
C GLY A 17 0.63 -6.94 5.11
N LYS A 18 1.09 -5.85 5.71
CA LYS A 18 0.78 -4.48 5.29
C LYS A 18 2.04 -3.64 5.29
N ILE A 19 2.08 -2.64 4.41
CA ILE A 19 3.09 -1.58 4.34
C ILE A 19 2.39 -0.28 4.68
N GLU A 20 2.92 0.44 5.67
CA GLU A 20 2.40 1.72 6.11
C GLU A 20 3.37 2.81 5.62
N PHE A 21 2.96 3.58 4.61
CA PHE A 21 3.79 4.68 4.08
C PHE A 21 3.75 5.94 4.95
N GLY A 22 3.00 5.89 6.06
CA GLY A 22 2.78 7.00 6.96
C GLY A 22 1.98 8.13 6.31
N VAL A 23 1.95 9.28 6.99
CA VAL A 23 1.17 10.45 6.58
C VAL A 23 1.94 11.21 5.49
N ARG A 24 1.44 11.16 4.25
CA ARG A 24 2.00 11.91 3.12
C ARG A 24 0.98 12.85 2.52
N ASN A 25 1.45 13.94 1.91
CA ASN A 25 0.57 14.84 1.14
C ASN A 25 0.18 14.26 -0.22
N SER A 26 1.00 13.34 -0.77
CA SER A 26 0.77 12.70 -2.07
C SER A 26 0.74 11.18 -1.95
N VAL A 27 -0.02 10.55 -2.85
CA VAL A 27 -0.06 9.09 -2.99
C VAL A 27 1.35 8.59 -3.34
N PRO A 28 1.88 7.57 -2.65
CA PRO A 28 3.20 7.02 -2.98
C PRO A 28 3.19 6.44 -4.40
N SER A 29 4.34 6.56 -5.07
CA SER A 29 4.45 6.11 -6.46
C SER A 29 4.45 4.59 -6.54
N ALA A 30 3.91 4.04 -7.63
CA ALA A 30 3.93 2.59 -7.89
C ALA A 30 5.35 1.98 -7.79
N LYS A 31 6.37 2.76 -8.14
CA LYS A 31 7.78 2.37 -7.99
C LYS A 31 8.17 2.20 -6.51
N GLU A 32 7.91 3.20 -5.65
CA GLU A 32 8.19 3.12 -4.22
C GLU A 32 7.45 1.94 -3.56
N ILE A 33 6.18 1.75 -3.93
CA ILE A 33 5.36 0.63 -3.44
C ILE A 33 5.99 -0.70 -3.85
N LYS A 34 6.40 -0.83 -5.12
CA LYS A 34 7.01 -2.06 -5.63
C LYS A 34 8.38 -2.34 -4.99
N GLU A 35 9.18 -1.31 -4.74
CA GLU A 35 10.46 -1.43 -4.03
C GLU A 35 10.26 -1.85 -2.57
N ALA A 36 9.32 -1.22 -1.85
CA ALA A 36 8.99 -1.57 -0.47
C ALA A 36 8.42 -3.01 -0.36
N ILE A 37 7.62 -3.44 -1.35
CA ILE A 37 7.15 -4.82 -1.44
C ILE A 37 8.31 -5.76 -1.68
N LYS A 38 9.21 -5.45 -2.62
CA LYS A 38 10.34 -6.33 -2.92
C LYS A 38 11.30 -6.47 -1.73
N ASP A 39 11.46 -5.41 -0.94
CA ASP A 39 12.30 -5.37 0.25
C ASP A 39 11.67 -6.12 1.44
N GLY A 40 10.42 -5.79 1.79
CA GLY A 40 9.74 -6.39 2.96
C GLY A 40 9.01 -7.70 2.68
N PHE A 41 8.60 -7.94 1.43
CA PHE A 41 7.74 -9.05 1.00
C PHE A 41 8.22 -9.62 -0.34
N PRO A 42 9.32 -10.40 -0.38
CA PRO A 42 9.84 -10.97 -1.63
C PRO A 42 8.83 -11.85 -2.38
N ASN A 43 7.83 -12.41 -1.67
CA ASN A 43 6.72 -13.19 -2.25
C ASN A 43 5.46 -12.34 -2.54
N GLY A 44 5.48 -11.04 -2.22
CA GLY A 44 4.39 -10.11 -2.45
C GLY A 44 4.17 -9.88 -3.93
N THR A 45 3.07 -10.42 -4.45
CA THR A 45 2.74 -10.35 -5.89
C THR A 45 1.70 -9.27 -6.18
N THR A 46 0.79 -9.03 -5.24
CA THR A 46 -0.28 -8.03 -5.37
C THR A 46 -0.30 -7.11 -4.16
N TYR A 47 -0.72 -5.87 -4.37
CA TYR A 47 -0.96 -4.90 -3.31
C TYR A 47 -2.32 -4.23 -3.50
N LYS A 48 -3.00 -3.97 -2.39
CA LYS A 48 -4.27 -3.24 -2.38
C LYS A 48 -4.14 -2.02 -1.48
N LEU A 49 -4.42 -0.85 -2.03
CA LEU A 49 -4.42 0.39 -1.27
C LEU A 49 -5.62 0.41 -0.33
N LEU A 50 -5.32 0.54 0.95
CA LEU A 50 -6.24 0.82 2.04
C LEU A 50 -6.14 2.32 2.32
N VAL A 51 -6.88 3.14 1.56
CA VAL A 51 -7.00 4.56 1.87
C VAL A 51 -7.84 4.73 3.14
N PRO A 52 -7.46 5.63 4.07
CA PRO A 52 -8.37 6.10 5.09
C PRO A 52 -9.52 6.83 4.39
N THR A 53 -10.71 6.62 4.90
CA THR A 53 -12.03 7.08 4.42
C THR A 53 -12.19 8.60 4.28
N SER A 54 -11.13 9.39 4.52
CA SER A 54 -11.17 10.85 4.52
C SER A 54 -10.89 11.51 3.16
N VAL A 55 -10.50 10.76 2.13
CA VAL A 55 -10.26 11.29 0.75
C VAL A 55 -11.40 10.91 -0.21
N CYS A 56 -12.64 10.88 0.29
CA CYS A 56 -13.84 10.73 -0.55
C CYS A 56 -14.82 11.90 -0.42
N ILE A 57 -14.43 13.05 0.14
CA ILE A 57 -15.32 14.22 0.23
C ILE A 57 -14.61 15.46 -0.28
N ASN A 58 -14.68 15.65 -1.59
CA ASN A 58 -14.90 16.93 -2.27
C ASN A 58 -15.07 16.61 -3.75
N GLN A 59 -16.26 16.11 -4.07
CA GLN A 59 -16.85 16.22 -5.40
C GLN A 59 -17.62 17.53 -5.47
#